data_AF-R7W701-F1
#
_entry.id   AF-R7W701-F1
#
_cell.length_a   1.000
_cell.length_b   1.000
_cell.length_c   1.000
_cell.angle_alpha   90.00
_cell.angle_beta   90.00
_cell.angle_gamma   90.00
#
_symmetry.space_group_name_H-M   'P 1'
#
loop_
_entity.id
_entity.type
_entity.pdbx_description
1 polymer ?
#
loop_
_entity_poly.entity_id
_entity_poly.type
_entity_poly.pdbx_seq_one_letter_code
_entity_poly.pdbx_strand_id
1 'polypeptide(L)'
;MVMVMVMALLPLRQLIFLLCFFSALPRRCRFLPAEAAPTLVASLPGFDGPLPFRLETGYVTVDEQNGSELFYYFIESEGDPRRDPVIVWITGGDRCSVLSALLFEIGPLKLIGEPYNGTIPRLRYHPYAWTKVASVLFVDSPVGAGFSFSLDPRGYDVGEISSSLQLKKFLTKWFTEHPDYLPNSFYVGGDSSGGKIVPFLAQKISEDIEVGAKPLINLKGYLVGNPATGENNIDYGSRVPYLHGMGIISYQLYETIMEHCQGEEYSNPKNALCAQALDRSNQLWNEISHPHILYKKCVYASSRPNDGSTERKILKEEVGVLKHPPPRPPMGCQTYGNYLSYYWANNNITRKALGIKKGSKDEWMRCHKRDLPYSLDIKSTIKYHRNMTLKGYRALVYSGDHDAIIPFLGTQSWVRSLNFPIVDEWRAWHLDGQSAGFTIAYTNNLTFATMDLELSLDRSRLPFL
;
A
#
# COMPACT_ATOMS: atom_id res chain seq x y z
N MET A 1 -66.08 -17.82 50.69
CA MET A 1 -65.73 -18.99 51.52
C MET A 1 -65.08 -20.00 50.58
N VAL A 2 -63.82 -20.36 50.86
CA VAL A 2 -63.03 -21.54 50.47
C VAL A 2 -63.38 -22.33 49.18
N MET A 3 -62.31 -22.69 48.45
CA MET A 3 -62.08 -23.95 47.69
C MET A 3 -62.29 -24.00 46.15
N VAL A 4 -61.14 -24.14 45.47
CA VAL A 4 -60.75 -25.22 44.53
C VAL A 4 -61.34 -25.26 43.11
N MET A 5 -60.45 -24.92 42.15
CA MET A 5 -59.96 -25.73 41.01
C MET A 5 -60.96 -26.30 39.99
N VAL A 6 -60.78 -25.96 38.70
CA VAL A 6 -60.59 -26.87 37.54
C VAL A 6 -60.54 -26.04 36.23
N MET A 7 -59.66 -26.46 35.31
CA MET A 7 -59.35 -25.89 34.00
C MET A 7 -60.55 -25.82 33.02
N ALA A 8 -60.65 -24.74 32.23
CA ALA A 8 -61.23 -24.74 30.87
C ALA A 8 -60.92 -23.45 30.06
N LEU A 9 -60.10 -23.60 29.01
CA LEU A 9 -60.15 -22.99 27.66
C LEU A 9 -60.65 -21.53 27.37
N LEU A 10 -59.74 -20.73 26.77
CA LEU A 10 -59.89 -19.67 25.71
C LEU A 10 -60.44 -18.25 26.09
N PRO A 11 -60.07 -17.14 25.38
CA PRO A 11 -58.89 -16.84 24.54
C PRO A 11 -58.12 -15.55 24.92
N LEU A 12 -56.82 -15.52 24.59
CA LEU A 12 -55.85 -14.44 24.80
C LEU A 12 -56.01 -13.28 23.79
N ARG A 13 -57.14 -12.57 23.81
CA ARG A 13 -57.37 -11.37 22.98
C ARG A 13 -58.02 -10.28 23.83
N GLN A 14 -57.24 -9.62 24.69
CA GLN A 14 -57.50 -8.24 25.15
C GLN A 14 -56.41 -7.65 26.06
N LEU A 15 -55.26 -8.31 26.27
CA LEU A 15 -54.20 -7.79 27.15
C LEU A 15 -53.03 -7.07 26.44
N ILE A 16 -53.21 -6.58 25.20
CA ILE A 16 -52.13 -5.92 24.42
C ILE A 16 -52.41 -4.44 24.12
N PHE A 17 -53.57 -3.88 24.49
CA PHE A 17 -53.92 -2.51 24.13
C PHE A 17 -53.47 -1.39 25.08
N LEU A 18 -52.61 -1.68 26.06
CA LEU A 18 -52.17 -0.69 27.07
C LEU A 18 -50.65 -0.49 27.21
N LEU A 19 -49.84 -1.05 26.30
CA LEU A 19 -48.38 -0.86 26.31
C LEU A 19 -47.82 0.02 25.17
N CYS A 20 -48.68 0.62 24.33
CA CYS A 20 -48.24 1.39 23.16
C CYS A 20 -48.15 2.92 23.34
N PHE A 21 -48.26 3.48 24.56
CA PHE A 21 -48.32 4.95 24.73
C PHE A 21 -47.14 5.64 25.42
N PHE A 22 -46.04 4.96 25.75
CA PHE A 22 -44.84 5.63 26.29
C PHE A 22 -43.53 5.07 25.72
N SER A 23 -43.16 5.53 24.52
CA SER A 23 -41.75 5.64 24.08
C SER A 23 -41.64 6.31 22.70
N ALA A 24 -42.22 7.50 22.54
CA ALA A 24 -41.97 8.34 21.37
C ALA A 24 -40.74 9.24 21.62
N LEU A 25 -39.55 8.68 21.45
CA LEU A 25 -38.34 9.46 21.12
C LEU A 25 -38.17 9.37 19.59
N PRO A 26 -38.05 10.49 18.85
CA PRO A 26 -37.86 10.44 17.42
C PRO A 26 -36.44 9.93 17.16
N ARG A 27 -36.30 8.63 16.90
CA ARG A 27 -35.12 8.13 16.19
C ARG A 27 -35.14 8.79 14.81
N ARG A 28 -34.33 9.85 14.64
CA ARG A 28 -33.93 10.31 13.31
C ARG A 28 -33.40 9.08 12.57
N CYS A 29 -34.19 8.52 11.66
CA CYS A 29 -33.64 7.72 10.58
C CYS A 29 -32.67 8.64 9.84
N ARG A 30 -31.39 8.54 10.16
CA ARG A 30 -30.34 9.04 9.27
C ARG A 30 -30.45 8.18 8.03
N PHE A 31 -31.14 8.68 7.01
CA PHE A 31 -30.94 8.19 5.66
C PHE A 31 -29.45 8.35 5.38
N LEU A 32 -28.75 7.22 5.26
CA LEU A 32 -27.38 7.23 4.77
C LEU A 32 -27.45 7.87 3.38
N PRO A 33 -26.63 8.90 3.09
CA PRO A 33 -26.53 9.37 1.72
C PRO A 33 -26.14 8.17 0.85
N ALA A 34 -26.84 8.00 -0.28
CA ALA A 34 -26.43 7.02 -1.29
C ALA A 34 -24.94 7.23 -1.58
N GLU A 35 -24.19 6.14 -1.68
CA GLU A 35 -22.77 6.17 -2.03
C GLU A 35 -22.64 6.97 -3.34
N ALA A 36 -21.79 8.00 -3.33
CA ALA A 36 -21.66 8.87 -4.50
C ALA A 36 -21.14 8.03 -5.66
N ALA A 37 -21.81 8.12 -6.81
CA ALA A 37 -21.42 7.36 -7.99
C ALA A 37 -19.94 7.61 -8.33
N PRO A 38 -19.21 6.59 -8.81
CA PRO A 38 -17.83 6.74 -9.22
C PRO A 38 -17.70 7.79 -10.33
N THR A 39 -16.54 8.44 -10.38
CA THR A 39 -16.19 9.46 -11.35
C THR A 39 -15.38 8.84 -12.48
N LEU A 40 -15.93 8.83 -13.69
CA LEU A 40 -15.18 8.49 -14.89
C LEU A 40 -14.34 9.70 -15.33
N VAL A 41 -13.02 9.55 -15.30
CA VAL A 41 -12.07 10.64 -15.59
C VAL A 41 -11.67 10.58 -17.06
N ALA A 42 -12.21 11.49 -17.88
CA ALA A 42 -11.88 11.56 -19.30
C ALA A 42 -10.55 12.27 -19.60
N SER A 43 -10.15 13.20 -18.72
CA SER A 43 -8.94 14.01 -18.86
C SER A 43 -8.39 14.42 -17.49
N LEU A 44 -7.07 14.45 -17.34
CA LEU A 44 -6.41 14.93 -16.12
C LEU A 44 -5.68 16.25 -16.37
N PRO A 45 -5.71 17.20 -15.42
CA PRO A 45 -4.90 18.41 -15.52
C PRO A 45 -3.41 18.09 -15.65
N GLY A 46 -2.74 18.80 -16.56
CA GLY A 46 -1.33 18.55 -16.88
C GLY A 46 -1.11 17.43 -17.90
N PHE A 47 -2.12 16.63 -18.26
CA PHE A 47 -2.03 15.66 -19.35
C PHE A 47 -2.56 16.28 -20.66
N ASP A 48 -1.83 16.10 -21.75
CA ASP A 48 -2.20 16.66 -23.04
C ASP A 48 -3.26 15.79 -23.74
N GLY A 49 -4.51 16.27 -23.81
CA GLY A 49 -5.62 15.59 -24.47
C GLY A 49 -6.40 14.61 -23.57
N PRO A 50 -7.27 13.77 -24.15
CA PRO A 50 -7.98 12.73 -23.41
C PRO A 50 -7.04 11.62 -22.95
N LEU A 51 -7.37 10.96 -21.84
CA LEU A 51 -6.60 9.81 -21.38
C LEU A 51 -6.71 8.64 -22.39
N PRO A 52 -5.60 7.97 -22.73
CA PRO A 52 -5.61 6.83 -23.66
C PRO A 52 -6.08 5.52 -23.00
N PHE A 53 -6.48 5.57 -21.73
CA PHE A 53 -6.98 4.44 -20.93
C PHE A 53 -8.18 4.90 -20.11
N ARG A 54 -9.01 3.94 -19.68
CA ARG A 54 -10.18 4.21 -18.83
C ARG A 54 -9.75 4.33 -17.38
N LEU A 55 -9.91 5.53 -16.80
CA LEU A 55 -9.68 5.82 -15.39
C LEU A 55 -11.01 6.11 -14.69
N GLU A 56 -11.29 5.37 -13.64
CA GLU A 56 -12.39 5.61 -12.73
C GLU A 56 -11.85 5.91 -11.32
N THR A 57 -12.45 6.88 -10.63
CA THR A 57 -12.11 7.19 -9.24
C THR A 57 -13.35 7.21 -8.38
N GLY A 58 -13.20 6.88 -7.10
CA GLY A 58 -14.35 6.83 -6.21
C GLY A 58 -13.97 6.65 -4.75
N TYR A 59 -15.01 6.57 -3.94
CA TYR A 59 -14.90 6.30 -2.51
C TYR A 59 -15.73 5.07 -2.18
N VAL A 60 -15.21 4.24 -1.29
CA VAL A 60 -15.98 3.14 -0.69
C VAL A 60 -15.96 3.28 0.82
N THR A 61 -17.15 3.28 1.42
CA THR A 61 -17.34 3.38 2.87
C THR A 61 -16.93 2.08 3.55
N VAL A 62 -15.92 2.14 4.42
CA VAL A 62 -15.38 0.97 5.14
C VAL A 62 -15.74 0.97 6.62
N ASP A 63 -16.16 2.11 7.17
CA ASP A 63 -16.65 2.24 8.54
C ASP A 63 -17.82 3.23 8.58
N GLU A 64 -19.05 2.70 8.65
CA GLU A 64 -20.26 3.53 8.70
C GLU A 64 -20.41 4.29 10.02
N GLN A 65 -19.81 3.79 11.11
CA GLN A 65 -19.92 4.41 12.43
C GLN A 65 -19.14 5.72 12.49
N ASN A 66 -17.92 5.71 11.96
CA ASN A 66 -17.04 6.88 11.92
C ASN A 66 -17.14 7.66 10.61
N GLY A 67 -17.87 7.14 9.62
CA GLY A 67 -17.95 7.71 8.28
C GLY A 67 -16.59 7.68 7.59
N SER A 68 -15.87 6.57 7.71
CA SER A 68 -14.57 6.38 7.07
C SER A 68 -14.71 5.77 5.69
N GLU A 69 -14.03 6.38 4.72
CA GLU A 69 -14.07 6.00 3.32
C GLU A 69 -12.65 5.88 2.77
N LEU A 70 -12.42 4.84 1.96
CA LEU A 70 -11.18 4.69 1.19
C LEU A 70 -11.38 5.21 -0.22
N PHE A 71 -10.46 6.04 -0.69
CA PHE A 71 -10.38 6.53 -2.05
C PHE A 71 -9.63 5.55 -2.95
N TYR A 72 -10.04 5.42 -4.19
CA TYR A 72 -9.36 4.57 -5.17
C TYR A 72 -9.23 5.23 -6.55
N TYR A 73 -8.23 4.75 -7.28
CA TYR A 73 -8.08 4.90 -8.72
C TYR A 73 -8.16 3.51 -9.35
N PHE A 74 -9.14 3.28 -10.22
CA PHE A 74 -9.28 2.06 -10.99
C PHE A 74 -8.93 2.36 -12.45
N ILE A 75 -7.93 1.66 -12.98
CA ILE A 75 -7.53 1.77 -14.37
C ILE A 75 -7.76 0.41 -15.02
N GLU A 76 -8.61 0.38 -16.06
CA GLU A 76 -8.87 -0.86 -16.80
C GLU A 76 -7.65 -1.29 -17.60
N SER A 77 -7.53 -2.61 -17.82
CA SER A 77 -6.55 -3.16 -18.73
C SER A 77 -6.68 -2.51 -20.11
N GLU A 78 -5.55 -2.11 -20.67
CA GLU A 78 -5.40 -1.65 -22.05
C GLU A 78 -5.35 -2.82 -23.06
N GLY A 79 -5.32 -4.06 -22.56
CA GLY A 79 -5.46 -5.31 -23.33
C GLY A 79 -6.94 -5.71 -23.52
N ASP A 80 -7.34 -6.83 -22.94
CA ASP A 80 -8.75 -7.27 -22.89
C ASP A 80 -9.26 -7.22 -21.44
N PRO A 81 -9.85 -6.09 -21.00
CA PRO A 81 -10.28 -5.91 -19.60
C PRO A 81 -11.34 -6.91 -19.13
N ARG A 82 -12.02 -7.63 -20.05
CA ARG A 82 -12.98 -8.70 -19.70
C ARG A 82 -12.31 -10.04 -19.36
N ARG A 83 -11.03 -10.19 -19.68
CA ARG A 83 -10.27 -11.44 -19.49
C ARG A 83 -9.04 -11.24 -18.62
N ASP A 84 -8.41 -10.08 -18.76
CA ASP A 84 -7.18 -9.74 -18.08
C ASP A 84 -7.38 -9.70 -16.56
N PRO A 85 -6.36 -10.03 -15.76
CA PRO A 85 -6.47 -10.03 -14.31
C PRO A 85 -6.88 -8.67 -13.73
N VAL A 86 -7.50 -8.71 -12.55
CA VAL A 86 -7.68 -7.54 -11.69
C VAL A 86 -6.68 -7.63 -10.54
N ILE A 87 -5.92 -6.56 -10.33
CA ILE A 87 -4.94 -6.45 -9.25
C ILE A 87 -5.35 -5.31 -8.33
N VAL A 88 -5.55 -5.57 -7.04
CA VAL A 88 -5.56 -4.48 -6.05
C VAL A 88 -4.12 -4.18 -5.64
N TRP A 89 -3.72 -2.91 -5.64
CA TRP A 89 -2.37 -2.49 -5.27
C TRP A 89 -2.35 -1.66 -3.99
N ILE A 90 -1.52 -2.09 -3.03
CA ILE A 90 -1.33 -1.44 -1.73
C ILE A 90 0.12 -0.97 -1.59
N THR A 91 0.33 0.35 -1.59
CA THR A 91 1.64 0.94 -1.33
C THR A 91 1.99 0.87 0.16
N GLY A 92 3.24 0.53 0.48
CA GLY A 92 3.73 0.50 1.86
C GLY A 92 4.05 1.87 2.47
N GLY A 93 4.56 1.88 3.70
CA GLY A 93 4.84 3.09 4.48
C GLY A 93 3.65 3.57 5.33
N ASP A 94 3.93 4.46 6.28
CA ASP A 94 2.91 4.98 7.21
C ASP A 94 1.94 5.92 6.48
N ARG A 95 0.78 5.36 6.10
CA ARG A 95 -0.29 6.06 5.37
C ARG A 95 0.22 6.77 4.13
N CYS A 96 1.10 6.10 3.39
CA CYS A 96 1.52 6.60 2.10
C CYS A 96 0.40 6.43 1.07
N SER A 97 0.21 7.45 0.24
CA SER A 97 -0.77 7.44 -0.83
C SER A 97 -0.33 6.50 -1.95
N VAL A 98 -1.28 5.71 -2.43
CA VAL A 98 -1.14 4.78 -3.55
C VAL A 98 -0.90 5.51 -4.88
N LEU A 99 -1.17 6.82 -4.92
CA LEU A 99 -0.80 7.67 -6.05
C LEU A 99 0.71 7.60 -6.35
N SER A 100 1.53 7.24 -5.35
CA SER A 100 2.96 6.97 -5.55
C SER A 100 3.19 5.80 -6.51
N ALA A 101 2.46 4.70 -6.34
CA ALA A 101 2.56 3.56 -7.24
C ALA A 101 2.03 3.88 -8.65
N LEU A 102 0.95 4.66 -8.72
CA LEU A 102 0.37 5.09 -9.99
C LEU A 102 1.33 6.00 -10.79
N LEU A 103 1.97 6.97 -10.13
CA LEU A 103 2.81 7.98 -10.80
C LEU A 103 4.29 7.61 -10.94
N PHE A 104 4.81 6.70 -10.12
CA PHE A 104 6.24 6.43 -10.04
C PHE A 104 6.61 4.98 -10.28
N GLU A 105 5.69 4.04 -10.11
CA GLU A 105 6.01 2.61 -10.14
C GLU A 105 5.35 1.89 -11.31
N ILE A 106 4.07 1.52 -11.18
CA ILE A 106 3.41 0.55 -12.06
C ILE A 106 2.29 1.15 -12.92
N GLY A 107 1.92 2.42 -12.71
CA GLY A 107 0.83 3.05 -13.43
C GLY A 107 1.21 3.67 -14.78
N PRO A 108 0.19 4.05 -15.59
CA PRO A 108 0.33 4.58 -16.96
C PRO A 108 0.60 6.08 -17.03
N LEU A 109 0.89 6.72 -15.89
CA LEU A 109 1.18 8.16 -15.83
C LEU A 109 2.54 8.39 -15.17
N LYS A 110 3.30 9.35 -15.68
CA LYS A 110 4.50 9.87 -15.04
C LYS A 110 4.43 11.39 -15.04
N LEU A 111 4.96 12.00 -13.98
CA LEU A 111 5.19 13.45 -13.96
C LEU A 111 6.36 13.81 -14.88
N ILE A 112 6.24 14.94 -15.58
CA ILE A 112 7.34 15.51 -16.36
C ILE A 112 8.24 16.28 -15.39
N GLY A 113 9.54 15.92 -15.36
CA GLY A 113 10.54 16.50 -14.46
C GLY A 113 11.01 17.89 -14.88
N GLU A 114 10.10 18.87 -14.87
CA GLU A 114 10.37 20.28 -15.18
C GLU A 114 10.38 21.12 -13.89
N PRO A 115 11.12 22.25 -13.85
CA PRO A 115 11.12 23.13 -12.70
C PRO A 115 9.69 23.58 -12.36
N TYR A 116 9.26 23.34 -11.12
CA TYR A 116 8.00 23.88 -10.63
C TYR A 116 8.02 25.40 -10.70
N ASN A 117 7.08 25.96 -11.44
CA ASN A 117 6.96 27.39 -11.74
C ASN A 117 5.65 27.99 -11.18
N GLY A 118 4.98 27.29 -10.27
CA GLY A 118 3.68 27.68 -9.71
C GLY A 118 2.46 27.25 -10.53
N THR A 119 2.66 26.62 -11.70
CA THR A 119 1.57 26.06 -12.53
C THR A 119 1.37 24.57 -12.27
N ILE A 120 0.29 24.00 -12.82
CA ILE A 120 -0.04 22.58 -12.64
C ILE A 120 1.08 21.72 -13.23
N PRO A 121 1.71 20.82 -12.45
CA PRO A 121 2.71 19.91 -12.98
C PRO A 121 2.19 19.08 -14.14
N ARG A 122 2.99 18.92 -15.19
CA ARG A 122 2.61 18.17 -16.38
C ARG A 122 2.76 16.66 -16.19
N LEU A 123 1.90 15.92 -16.87
CA LEU A 123 1.85 14.48 -16.92
C LEU A 123 2.14 14.01 -18.35
N ARG A 124 2.72 12.82 -18.46
CA ARG A 124 2.84 12.09 -19.73
C ARG A 124 2.41 10.65 -19.56
N TYR A 125 2.01 10.05 -20.67
CA TYR A 125 1.69 8.64 -20.73
C TYR A 125 2.94 7.78 -20.53
N HIS A 126 2.77 6.64 -19.87
CA HIS A 126 3.83 5.71 -19.57
C HIS A 126 3.52 4.32 -20.18
N PRO A 127 4.24 3.91 -21.25
CA PRO A 127 3.84 2.77 -22.08
C PRO A 127 4.14 1.40 -21.46
N TYR A 128 4.92 1.36 -20.38
CA TYR A 128 5.33 0.09 -19.74
C TYR A 128 4.47 -0.27 -18.54
N ALA A 129 3.38 0.45 -18.26
CA ALA A 129 2.54 0.22 -17.09
C ALA A 129 1.95 -1.19 -16.98
N TRP A 130 1.63 -1.62 -15.76
CA TRP A 130 0.95 -2.91 -15.53
C TRP A 130 -0.46 -2.93 -16.12
N THR A 131 -1.03 -1.75 -16.35
CA THR A 131 -2.30 -1.59 -17.06
C THR A 131 -2.25 -2.11 -18.49
N LYS A 132 -1.08 -2.43 -19.04
CA LYS A 132 -0.97 -3.12 -20.33
C LYS A 132 -1.52 -4.54 -20.35
N VAL A 133 -1.57 -5.21 -19.20
CA VAL A 133 -1.97 -6.63 -19.12
C VAL A 133 -2.89 -6.95 -17.95
N ALA A 134 -3.31 -5.95 -17.17
CA ALA A 134 -4.19 -6.12 -16.02
C ALA A 134 -5.00 -4.85 -15.75
N SER A 135 -6.22 -4.99 -15.26
CA SER A 135 -6.92 -3.87 -14.62
C SER A 135 -6.36 -3.69 -13.22
N VAL A 136 -6.00 -2.47 -12.84
CA VAL A 136 -5.35 -2.19 -11.54
C VAL A 136 -6.20 -1.25 -10.69
N LEU A 137 -6.51 -1.70 -9.48
CA LEU A 137 -7.24 -0.97 -8.45
C LEU A 137 -6.25 -0.46 -7.40
N PHE A 138 -5.85 0.81 -7.54
CA PHE A 138 -4.98 1.50 -6.61
C PHE A 138 -5.81 2.08 -5.46
N VAL A 139 -5.60 1.62 -4.22
CA VAL A 139 -6.40 2.04 -3.06
C VAL A 139 -5.55 2.81 -2.06
N ASP A 140 -5.97 4.05 -1.74
CA ASP A 140 -5.38 4.82 -0.65
C ASP A 140 -5.78 4.18 0.68
N SER A 141 -4.91 3.33 1.23
CA SER A 141 -5.15 2.62 2.50
C SER A 141 -3.94 2.76 3.42
N PRO A 142 -4.13 2.92 4.74
CA PRO A 142 -5.41 2.92 5.48
C PRO A 142 -6.15 4.28 5.46
N VAL A 143 -7.30 4.37 6.15
CA VAL A 143 -8.10 5.61 6.32
C VAL A 143 -7.23 6.79 6.74
N GLY A 144 -6.97 7.76 5.85
CA GLY A 144 -6.08 8.89 6.10
C GLY A 144 -4.91 8.95 5.11
N ALA A 145 -4.55 7.85 4.46
CA ALA A 145 -3.62 7.84 3.33
C ALA A 145 -4.23 8.64 2.17
N GLY A 146 -3.42 9.47 1.51
CA GLY A 146 -3.83 10.25 0.34
C GLY A 146 -5.18 10.98 0.51
N PHE A 147 -6.16 10.59 -0.31
CA PHE A 147 -7.52 11.17 -0.28
C PHE A 147 -8.53 10.40 0.57
N SER A 148 -8.14 9.29 1.19
CA SER A 148 -8.97 8.56 2.16
C SER A 148 -9.11 9.33 3.46
N PHE A 149 -10.28 9.25 4.09
CA PHE A 149 -10.61 10.10 5.23
C PHE A 149 -11.64 9.46 6.15
N SER A 150 -11.80 10.05 7.34
CA SER A 150 -12.88 9.77 8.27
C SER A 150 -13.54 11.07 8.71
N LEU A 151 -14.86 11.07 8.83
CA LEU A 151 -15.64 12.21 9.36
C LEU A 151 -15.49 12.34 10.88
N ASP A 152 -15.33 11.22 11.58
CA ASP A 152 -15.03 11.17 13.00
C ASP A 152 -13.52 10.93 13.22
N PRO A 153 -12.83 11.73 14.07
CA PRO A 153 -11.43 11.52 14.42
C PRO A 153 -11.09 10.10 14.88
N ARG A 154 -12.04 9.39 15.51
CA ARG A 154 -11.85 8.01 15.96
C ARG A 154 -11.63 7.02 14.81
N GLY A 155 -12.17 7.30 13.62
CA GLY A 155 -11.97 6.45 12.45
C GLY A 155 -10.54 6.50 11.88
N TYR A 156 -9.69 7.42 12.37
CA TYR A 156 -8.26 7.38 12.07
C TYR A 156 -7.48 6.42 12.97
N ASP A 157 -8.06 5.92 14.07
CA ASP A 157 -7.40 4.91 14.93
C ASP A 157 -7.50 3.52 14.29
N VAL A 158 -6.44 3.15 13.55
CA VAL A 158 -6.37 1.91 12.77
C VAL A 158 -5.01 1.23 12.98
N GLY A 159 -4.89 -0.01 12.53
CA GLY A 159 -3.66 -0.80 12.57
C GLY A 159 -3.56 -1.72 11.37
N GLU A 160 -2.53 -2.55 11.31
CA GLU A 160 -2.30 -3.49 10.20
C GLU A 160 -3.49 -4.46 10.06
N ILE A 161 -4.05 -4.96 11.16
CA ILE A 161 -5.25 -5.84 11.13
C ILE A 161 -6.50 -5.06 10.71
N SER A 162 -6.84 -3.96 11.40
CA SER A 162 -8.11 -3.26 11.12
C SER A 162 -8.14 -2.63 9.73
N SER A 163 -7.01 -2.11 9.25
CA SER A 163 -6.90 -1.62 7.87
C SER A 163 -7.04 -2.74 6.82
N SER A 164 -6.50 -3.94 7.09
CA SER A 164 -6.72 -5.09 6.22
C SER A 164 -8.19 -5.52 6.18
N LEU A 165 -8.91 -5.45 7.31
CA LEU A 165 -10.35 -5.73 7.35
C LEU A 165 -11.18 -4.66 6.64
N GLN A 166 -10.77 -3.38 6.73
CA GLN A 166 -11.35 -2.30 5.92
C GLN A 166 -11.13 -2.54 4.43
N LEU A 167 -9.92 -2.96 4.01
CA LEU A 167 -9.64 -3.34 2.61
C LEU A 167 -10.46 -4.54 2.15
N LYS A 168 -10.66 -5.54 3.02
CA LYS A 168 -11.54 -6.68 2.70
C LYS A 168 -12.96 -6.20 2.40
N LYS A 169 -13.51 -5.36 3.29
CA LYS A 169 -14.85 -4.78 3.11
C LYS A 169 -14.93 -3.87 1.88
N PHE A 170 -13.89 -3.09 1.62
CA PHE A 170 -13.73 -2.31 0.41
C PHE A 170 -13.89 -3.19 -0.84
N LEU A 171 -13.14 -4.30 -0.92
CA LEU A 171 -13.19 -5.22 -2.05
C LEU A 171 -14.56 -5.87 -2.19
N THR A 172 -15.19 -6.32 -1.09
CA THR A 172 -16.55 -6.87 -1.11
C THR A 172 -17.55 -5.89 -1.73
N LYS A 173 -17.53 -4.62 -1.31
CA LYS A 173 -18.41 -3.58 -1.85
C LYS A 173 -18.08 -3.25 -3.31
N TRP A 174 -16.80 -3.03 -3.61
CA TRP A 174 -16.35 -2.70 -4.96
C TRP A 174 -16.75 -3.77 -5.97
N PHE A 175 -16.51 -5.06 -5.69
CA PHE A 175 -16.93 -6.15 -6.57
C PHE A 175 -18.46 -6.35 -6.65
N THR A 176 -19.21 -5.89 -5.64
CA THR A 176 -20.68 -5.90 -5.69
C THR A 176 -21.19 -4.86 -6.69
N GLU A 177 -20.53 -3.70 -6.76
CA GLU A 177 -20.84 -2.62 -7.71
C GLU A 177 -20.24 -2.86 -9.10
N HIS A 178 -19.20 -3.71 -9.18
CA HIS A 178 -18.47 -4.04 -10.39
C HIS A 178 -18.52 -5.56 -10.71
N PRO A 179 -19.73 -6.14 -10.85
CA PRO A 179 -19.89 -7.59 -10.98
C PRO A 179 -19.25 -8.16 -12.25
N ASP A 180 -19.05 -7.34 -13.28
CA ASP A 180 -18.42 -7.74 -14.55
C ASP A 180 -16.97 -8.21 -14.37
N TYR A 181 -16.32 -7.82 -13.28
CA TYR A 181 -14.94 -8.21 -12.94
C TYR A 181 -14.84 -9.47 -12.07
N LEU A 182 -15.96 -10.03 -11.60
CA LEU A 182 -15.97 -11.25 -10.80
C LEU A 182 -15.36 -12.48 -11.50
N PRO A 183 -15.54 -12.67 -12.83
CA PRO A 183 -14.92 -13.78 -13.54
C PRO A 183 -13.39 -13.62 -13.69
N ASN A 184 -12.86 -12.40 -13.68
CA ASN A 184 -11.44 -12.12 -13.90
C ASN A 184 -10.58 -12.77 -12.80
N SER A 185 -9.37 -13.19 -13.15
CA SER A 185 -8.43 -13.65 -12.13
C SER A 185 -8.07 -12.48 -11.21
N PHE A 186 -8.21 -12.64 -9.90
CA PHE A 186 -7.92 -11.59 -8.93
C PHE A 186 -6.63 -11.83 -8.17
N TYR A 187 -5.84 -10.77 -7.99
CA TYR A 187 -4.60 -10.78 -7.21
C TYR A 187 -4.52 -9.61 -6.25
N VAL A 188 -3.84 -9.86 -5.13
CA VAL A 188 -3.48 -8.81 -4.15
C VAL A 188 -2.01 -8.48 -4.33
N GLY A 189 -1.69 -7.22 -4.62
CA GLY A 189 -0.35 -6.71 -4.83
C GLY A 189 0.02 -5.62 -3.83
N GLY A 190 1.31 -5.48 -3.55
CA GLY A 190 1.81 -4.37 -2.76
C GLY A 190 3.31 -4.45 -2.51
N ASP A 191 3.85 -3.46 -1.82
CA ASP A 191 5.29 -3.34 -1.62
C ASP A 191 5.67 -2.79 -0.25
N SER A 192 6.93 -2.96 0.16
CA SER A 192 7.44 -2.48 1.43
C SER A 192 6.60 -2.98 2.62
N SER A 193 6.05 -2.10 3.47
CA SER A 193 5.12 -2.47 4.54
C SER A 193 3.83 -3.15 4.06
N GLY A 194 3.51 -3.04 2.76
CA GLY A 194 2.49 -3.85 2.10
C GLY A 194 2.76 -5.35 2.21
N GLY A 195 4.01 -5.78 2.43
CA GLY A 195 4.40 -7.16 2.78
C GLY A 195 3.73 -7.70 4.05
N LYS A 196 3.21 -6.80 4.91
CA LYS A 196 2.38 -7.20 6.06
C LYS A 196 0.89 -7.30 5.74
N ILE A 197 0.40 -6.38 4.91
CA ILE A 197 -1.02 -6.25 4.58
C ILE A 197 -1.45 -7.29 3.54
N VAL A 198 -0.68 -7.44 2.47
CA VAL A 198 -1.00 -8.28 1.31
C VAL A 198 -1.26 -9.75 1.67
N PRO A 199 -0.34 -10.48 2.32
CA PRO A 199 -0.57 -11.90 2.62
C PRO A 199 -1.68 -12.10 3.66
N PHE A 200 -1.84 -11.16 4.60
CA PHE A 200 -2.93 -11.20 5.58
C PHE A 200 -4.29 -10.99 4.90
N LEU A 201 -4.41 -9.96 4.05
CA LEU A 201 -5.61 -9.66 3.28
C LEU A 201 -5.98 -10.83 2.35
N ALA A 202 -5.00 -11.37 1.62
CA ALA A 202 -5.22 -12.52 0.75
C ALA A 202 -5.74 -13.73 1.53
N GLN A 203 -5.23 -13.97 2.75
CA GLN A 203 -5.78 -15.01 3.61
C GLN A 203 -7.22 -14.72 4.03
N LYS A 204 -7.55 -13.48 4.39
CA LYS A 204 -8.93 -13.11 4.76
C LYS A 204 -9.93 -13.25 3.61
N ILE A 205 -9.50 -12.98 2.38
CA ILE A 205 -10.31 -13.23 1.19
C ILE A 205 -10.48 -14.74 0.96
N SER A 206 -9.41 -15.53 1.12
CA SER A 206 -9.50 -16.99 1.02
C SER A 206 -10.44 -17.60 2.05
N GLU A 207 -10.43 -17.11 3.30
CA GLU A 207 -11.34 -17.56 4.36
C GLU A 207 -12.81 -17.25 3.99
N ASP A 208 -13.08 -16.07 3.42
CA ASP A 208 -14.42 -15.70 2.94
C ASP A 208 -14.89 -16.61 1.78
N ILE A 209 -13.98 -17.00 0.87
CA ILE A 209 -14.28 -17.94 -0.23
C ILE A 209 -14.64 -19.33 0.33
N GLU A 210 -13.91 -19.82 1.33
CA GLU A 210 -14.12 -21.15 1.94
C GLU A 210 -15.50 -21.28 2.59
N VAL A 211 -16.00 -20.20 3.19
CA VAL A 211 -17.34 -20.17 3.79
C VAL A 211 -18.44 -19.75 2.81
N GLY A 212 -18.10 -19.55 1.53
CA GLY A 212 -19.05 -19.19 0.48
C GLY A 212 -19.60 -17.77 0.58
N ALA A 213 -18.88 -16.84 1.24
CA ALA A 213 -19.29 -15.45 1.36
C ALA A 213 -19.37 -14.78 -0.02
N LYS A 214 -20.37 -13.90 -0.21
CA LYS A 214 -20.61 -13.20 -1.47
C LYS A 214 -20.06 -11.75 -1.43
N PRO A 215 -19.59 -11.21 -2.56
CA PRO A 215 -19.43 -11.90 -3.85
C PRO A 215 -18.24 -12.87 -3.83
N LEU A 216 -18.30 -13.93 -4.65
CA LEU A 216 -17.19 -14.89 -4.74
C LEU A 216 -16.07 -14.29 -5.60
N ILE A 217 -15.04 -13.76 -4.94
CA ILE A 217 -13.86 -13.22 -5.61
C ILE A 217 -13.01 -14.37 -6.16
N ASN A 218 -12.64 -14.31 -7.44
CA ASN A 218 -11.80 -15.32 -8.09
C ASN A 218 -10.29 -15.15 -7.76
N LEU A 219 -9.96 -15.21 -6.48
CA LEU A 219 -8.58 -15.05 -5.99
C LEU A 219 -7.66 -16.14 -6.57
N LYS A 220 -6.56 -15.75 -7.20
CA LYS A 220 -5.57 -16.68 -7.77
C LYS A 220 -4.21 -16.64 -7.10
N GLY A 221 -3.89 -15.56 -6.40
CA GLY A 221 -2.59 -15.38 -5.78
C GLY A 221 -2.37 -13.98 -5.28
N TYR A 222 -1.13 -13.71 -4.90
CA TYR A 222 -0.69 -12.41 -4.45
C TYR A 222 0.77 -12.19 -4.84
N LEU A 223 1.19 -10.93 -4.80
CA LEU A 223 2.56 -10.55 -5.08
C LEU A 223 3.05 -9.44 -4.17
N VAL A 224 4.31 -9.50 -3.79
CA VAL A 224 4.92 -8.55 -2.86
C VAL A 224 6.32 -8.13 -3.28
N GLY A 225 6.55 -6.81 -3.36
CA GLY A 225 7.82 -6.20 -3.76
C GLY A 225 8.60 -5.63 -2.58
N ASN A 226 9.87 -5.99 -2.43
CA ASN A 226 10.74 -5.60 -1.30
C ASN A 226 9.99 -5.70 0.06
N PRO A 227 9.37 -6.85 0.41
CA PRO A 227 8.40 -6.91 1.51
C PRO A 227 9.04 -6.89 2.89
N ALA A 228 8.52 -6.05 3.78
CA ALA A 228 8.72 -6.22 5.21
C ALA A 228 7.73 -7.28 5.71
N THR A 229 8.24 -8.27 6.44
CA THR A 229 7.44 -9.34 7.04
C THR A 229 7.09 -9.07 8.49
N GLY A 230 7.82 -8.17 9.16
CA GLY A 230 7.72 -7.93 10.60
C GLY A 230 8.76 -8.70 11.43
N GLU A 231 9.48 -9.62 10.80
CA GLU A 231 10.66 -10.27 11.40
C GLU A 231 11.88 -9.36 11.27
N ASN A 232 12.01 -8.38 12.16
CA ASN A 232 13.07 -7.36 12.10
C ASN A 232 14.48 -7.95 11.98
N ASN A 233 14.74 -9.08 12.65
CA ASN A 233 16.04 -9.76 12.59
C ASN A 233 16.34 -10.36 11.21
N ILE A 234 15.31 -10.65 10.40
CA ILE A 234 15.46 -11.14 9.03
C ILE A 234 15.43 -9.96 8.06
N ASP A 235 14.37 -9.14 8.12
CA ASP A 235 14.16 -8.03 7.19
C ASP A 235 15.31 -7.02 7.29
N TYR A 236 15.57 -6.50 8.50
CA TYR A 236 16.54 -5.42 8.73
C TYR A 236 17.90 -5.90 9.21
N GLY A 237 17.98 -7.08 9.83
CA GLY A 237 19.27 -7.72 10.16
C GLY A 237 20.11 -8.01 8.91
N SER A 238 19.46 -8.18 7.75
CA SER A 238 20.13 -8.37 6.46
C SER A 238 20.85 -7.13 5.91
N ARG A 239 20.66 -5.94 6.52
CA ARG A 239 21.29 -4.70 6.06
C ARG A 239 22.81 -4.73 6.16
N VAL A 240 23.36 -5.19 7.29
CA VAL A 240 24.83 -5.26 7.47
C VAL A 240 25.51 -6.12 6.41
N PRO A 241 25.10 -7.39 6.18
CA PRO A 241 25.71 -8.19 5.12
C PRO A 241 25.45 -7.61 3.72
N TYR A 242 24.31 -6.95 3.49
CA TYR A 242 24.03 -6.27 2.23
C TYR A 242 24.98 -5.09 1.98
N LEU A 243 25.13 -4.18 2.96
CA LEU A 243 26.00 -3.02 2.84
C LEU A 243 27.46 -3.44 2.62
N HIS A 244 27.88 -4.54 3.23
CA HIS A 244 29.20 -5.13 2.97
C HIS A 244 29.30 -5.65 1.54
N GLY A 245 28.32 -6.44 1.08
CA GLY A 245 28.28 -6.98 -0.28
C GLY A 245 28.27 -5.91 -1.38
N MET A 246 27.71 -4.73 -1.10
CA MET A 246 27.70 -3.58 -2.03
C MET A 246 28.88 -2.62 -1.83
N GLY A 247 29.87 -2.96 -0.99
CA GLY A 247 31.09 -2.17 -0.79
C GLY A 247 30.88 -0.85 -0.03
N ILE A 248 29.76 -0.68 0.67
CA ILE A 248 29.43 0.54 1.44
C ILE A 248 30.13 0.53 2.80
N ILE A 249 30.27 -0.64 3.42
CA ILE A 249 31.04 -0.83 4.65
C ILE A 249 32.26 -1.72 4.40
N SER A 250 33.34 -1.46 5.12
CA SER A 250 34.57 -2.26 4.99
C SER A 250 34.41 -3.65 5.59
N TYR A 251 35.25 -4.58 5.14
CA TYR A 251 35.31 -5.94 5.66
C TYR A 251 35.58 -5.99 7.17
N GLN A 252 36.49 -5.15 7.68
CA GLN A 252 36.81 -5.07 9.12
C GLN A 252 35.60 -4.62 9.95
N LEU A 253 34.83 -3.65 9.44
CA LEU A 253 33.62 -3.19 10.12
C LEU A 253 32.54 -4.28 10.10
N TYR A 254 32.38 -4.96 8.97
CA TYR A 254 31.49 -6.11 8.86
C TYR A 254 31.85 -7.21 9.87
N GLU A 255 33.12 -7.64 9.93
CA GLU A 255 33.58 -8.66 10.89
C GLU A 255 33.32 -8.25 12.33
N THR A 256 33.65 -7.00 12.69
CA THR A 256 33.41 -6.45 14.04
C THR A 256 31.93 -6.57 14.44
N ILE A 257 31.02 -6.23 13.51
CA ILE A 257 29.58 -6.35 13.74
C ILE A 257 29.17 -7.82 13.88
N MET A 258 29.63 -8.69 12.98
CA MET A 258 29.26 -10.11 12.99
C MET A 258 29.78 -10.86 14.23
N GLU A 259 30.90 -10.43 14.81
CA GLU A 259 31.48 -11.00 16.04
C GLU A 259 30.79 -10.48 17.30
N HIS A 260 30.62 -9.15 17.42
CA HIS A 260 30.19 -8.54 18.67
C HIS A 260 28.68 -8.30 18.79
N CYS A 261 27.92 -8.40 17.69
CA CYS A 261 26.46 -8.19 17.69
C CYS A 261 25.63 -9.47 17.67
N GLN A 262 26.21 -10.63 17.98
CA GLN A 262 25.46 -11.89 17.98
C GLN A 262 24.38 -11.90 19.06
N GLY A 263 23.12 -12.11 18.65
CA GLY A 263 21.97 -12.12 19.56
C GLY A 263 21.55 -10.73 20.06
N GLU A 264 22.20 -9.67 19.60
CA GLU A 264 21.81 -8.28 19.88
C GLU A 264 20.66 -7.85 18.98
N GLU A 265 19.79 -6.99 19.51
CA GLU A 265 18.81 -6.28 18.68
C GLU A 265 19.50 -5.06 18.07
N TYR A 266 19.68 -5.01 16.75
CA TYR A 266 20.45 -3.94 16.09
C TYR A 266 19.85 -2.54 16.31
N SER A 267 18.58 -2.44 16.66
CA SER A 267 17.90 -1.18 17.00
C SER A 267 18.32 -0.62 18.37
N ASN A 268 18.79 -1.49 19.28
CA ASN A 268 19.14 -1.15 20.65
C ASN A 268 20.20 -2.12 21.21
N PRO A 269 21.42 -2.11 20.66
CA PRO A 269 22.48 -3.01 21.07
C PRO A 269 22.95 -2.69 22.50
N LYS A 270 23.12 -3.72 23.34
CA LYS A 270 23.61 -3.58 24.72
C LYS A 270 25.13 -3.64 24.79
N ASN A 271 25.77 -4.44 23.93
CA ASN A 271 27.22 -4.50 23.82
C ASN A 271 27.79 -3.19 23.25
N ALA A 272 28.75 -2.58 23.94
CA ALA A 272 29.32 -1.30 23.56
C ALA A 272 30.10 -1.34 22.23
N LEU A 273 30.83 -2.41 21.95
CA LEU A 273 31.54 -2.59 20.68
C LEU A 273 30.55 -2.77 19.53
N CYS A 274 29.49 -3.55 19.75
CA CYS A 274 28.40 -3.70 18.80
C CYS A 274 27.74 -2.34 18.50
N ALA A 275 27.40 -1.58 19.54
CA ALA A 275 26.80 -0.26 19.41
C ALA A 275 27.69 0.68 18.57
N GLN A 276 28.99 0.75 18.88
CA GLN A 276 29.94 1.59 18.14
C GLN A 276 30.07 1.16 16.67
N ALA A 277 30.13 -0.15 16.41
CA ALA A 277 30.26 -0.67 15.06
C ALA A 277 28.98 -0.44 14.23
N LEU A 278 27.80 -0.67 14.82
CA LEU A 278 26.52 -0.37 14.19
C LEU A 278 26.35 1.13 13.94
N ASP A 279 26.78 1.99 14.86
CA ASP A 279 26.77 3.45 14.66
C ASP A 279 27.65 3.85 13.48
N ARG A 280 28.86 3.27 13.35
CA ARG A 280 29.72 3.53 12.20
C ARG A 280 29.10 3.05 10.89
N SER A 281 28.48 1.86 10.89
CA SER A 281 27.76 1.35 9.73
C SER A 281 26.57 2.25 9.35
N ASN A 282 25.83 2.74 10.34
CA ASN A 282 24.71 3.66 10.13
C ASN A 282 25.16 5.01 9.57
N GLN A 283 26.32 5.53 9.98
CA GLN A 283 26.89 6.75 9.39
C GLN A 283 27.15 6.57 7.89
N LEU A 284 27.79 5.46 7.50
CA LEU A 284 28.09 5.15 6.10
C LEU A 284 26.82 4.88 5.28
N TRP A 285 25.87 4.13 5.84
CA TRP A 285 24.55 3.94 5.22
C TRP A 285 23.84 5.27 4.99
N ASN A 286 23.94 6.21 5.94
CA ASN A 286 23.37 7.54 5.79
C ASN A 286 24.07 8.40 4.72
N GLU A 287 25.23 8.02 4.16
CA GLU A 287 25.86 8.78 3.05
C GLU A 287 25.22 8.51 1.69
N ILE A 288 24.43 7.44 1.57
CA ILE A 288 23.83 6.98 0.31
C ILE A 288 22.30 7.15 0.29
N SER A 289 21.70 6.88 -0.87
CA SER A 289 20.24 6.79 -1.00
C SER A 289 19.75 5.42 -0.50
N HIS A 290 18.97 5.40 0.58
CA HIS A 290 18.49 4.13 1.16
C HIS A 290 17.55 3.32 0.25
N PRO A 291 16.52 3.92 -0.39
CA PRO A 291 15.60 3.15 -1.23
C PRO A 291 16.23 2.60 -2.51
N HIS A 292 17.40 3.14 -2.88
CA HIS A 292 18.12 2.74 -4.08
C HIS A 292 19.57 3.25 -4.02
N ILE A 293 20.55 2.38 -3.79
CA ILE A 293 21.91 2.82 -3.42
C ILE A 293 22.66 3.57 -4.53
N LEU A 294 22.33 3.35 -5.81
CA LEU A 294 22.96 4.09 -6.92
C LEU A 294 22.38 5.48 -7.15
N TYR A 295 21.29 5.86 -6.47
CA TYR A 295 20.75 7.20 -6.63
C TYR A 295 21.50 8.21 -5.78
N LYS A 296 21.46 9.46 -6.24
CA LYS A 296 21.88 10.60 -5.44
C LYS A 296 21.09 10.60 -4.13
N LYS A 297 21.80 10.77 -3.02
CA LYS A 297 21.17 11.03 -1.73
C LYS A 297 20.42 12.36 -1.81
N CYS A 298 19.11 12.30 -1.64
CA CYS A 298 18.22 13.44 -1.83
C CYS A 298 17.34 13.65 -0.61
N VAL A 299 16.91 14.89 -0.41
CA VAL A 299 15.93 15.20 0.62
C VAL A 299 14.62 14.47 0.34
N TYR A 300 14.06 13.90 1.40
CA TYR A 300 12.77 13.21 1.34
C TYR A 300 11.64 14.22 1.15
N ALA A 301 11.01 14.20 -0.04
CA ALA A 301 9.92 15.09 -0.42
C ALA A 301 8.55 14.54 -0.02
N SER A 302 8.27 14.57 1.28
CA SER A 302 6.91 14.48 1.83
C SER A 302 6.75 15.54 2.90
N SER A 303 5.51 16.00 3.08
CA SER A 303 5.12 16.95 4.12
C SER A 303 5.64 16.49 5.49
N ARG A 304 6.19 17.42 6.26
CA ARG A 304 6.60 17.20 7.65
C ARG A 304 5.78 18.12 8.55
N PRO A 305 5.14 17.61 9.62
CA PRO A 305 4.66 18.46 10.70
C PRO A 305 5.83 19.34 11.19
N ASN A 306 5.53 20.59 11.56
CA ASN A 306 6.47 21.66 11.92
C ASN A 306 7.83 21.21 12.50
N ASP A 307 8.80 20.98 11.62
CA ASP A 307 10.20 20.82 11.99
C ASP A 307 10.87 22.16 11.67
N GLY A 308 11.26 22.90 12.72
CA GLY A 308 11.70 24.30 12.70
C GLY A 308 13.00 24.60 11.94
N SER A 309 13.30 23.82 10.90
CA SER A 309 14.45 23.98 10.02
C SER A 309 14.41 25.29 9.22
N THR A 310 15.56 25.95 9.19
CA THR A 310 15.82 27.29 8.66
C THR A 310 15.59 27.42 7.15
N GLU A 311 15.43 26.33 6.40
CA GLU A 311 15.13 26.31 4.96
C GLU A 311 13.70 26.78 4.62
N ARG A 312 12.81 26.87 5.60
CA ARG A 312 11.40 27.29 5.40
C ARG A 312 11.20 28.76 5.04
N LYS A 313 12.21 29.62 5.19
CA LYS A 313 12.05 31.07 5.00
C LYS A 313 11.85 31.50 3.54
N ILE A 314 12.20 30.68 2.55
CA ILE A 314 12.10 31.05 1.13
C ILE A 314 10.72 30.71 0.53
N LEU A 315 9.95 29.79 1.11
CA LEU A 315 8.67 29.31 0.56
C LEU A 315 7.42 30.01 1.10
N LYS A 316 7.56 30.90 2.09
CA LYS A 316 6.41 31.58 2.71
C LYS A 316 5.73 32.60 1.79
N GLU A 317 6.39 33.02 0.71
CA GLU A 317 5.84 34.02 -0.21
C GLU A 317 5.08 33.43 -1.41
N GLU A 318 5.12 32.12 -1.67
CA GLU A 318 4.63 31.58 -2.96
C GLU A 318 3.31 30.79 -2.93
N VAL A 319 2.78 30.34 -1.77
CA VAL A 319 1.52 29.57 -1.76
C VAL A 319 0.74 29.79 -0.46
N GLY A 320 0.00 30.88 -0.35
CA GLY A 320 -0.74 31.25 0.88
C GLY A 320 -1.88 30.32 1.33
N VAL A 321 -2.06 29.13 0.72
CA VAL A 321 -3.20 28.22 0.99
C VAL A 321 -2.76 26.84 1.50
N LEU A 322 -1.57 26.37 1.16
CA LEU A 322 -1.10 25.04 1.54
C LEU A 322 -0.27 25.09 2.82
N LYS A 323 -0.63 24.25 3.81
CA LYS A 323 -0.08 24.36 5.17
C LYS A 323 1.23 23.60 5.33
N HIS A 324 1.44 22.52 4.56
CA HIS A 324 2.58 21.61 4.77
C HIS A 324 3.31 21.26 3.46
N PRO A 325 3.86 22.24 2.71
CA PRO A 325 4.63 21.93 1.52
C PRO A 325 5.86 21.05 1.86
N PRO A 326 6.15 20.02 1.05
CA PRO A 326 7.35 19.22 1.22
C PRO A 326 8.62 20.05 0.96
N PRO A 327 9.78 19.67 1.54
CA PRO A 327 11.06 20.30 1.21
C PRO A 327 11.34 20.12 -0.29
N ARG A 328 11.85 21.16 -0.96
CA ARG A 328 12.16 21.15 -2.40
C ARG A 328 13.47 20.41 -2.65
N PRO A 329 13.48 19.26 -3.34
CA PRO A 329 14.71 18.61 -3.75
C PRO A 329 15.36 19.34 -4.92
N PRO A 330 16.68 19.20 -5.11
CA PRO A 330 17.33 19.52 -6.38
C PRO A 330 16.64 18.81 -7.56
N MET A 331 16.60 19.42 -8.75
CA MET A 331 15.92 18.81 -9.92
C MET A 331 16.49 17.45 -10.31
N GLY A 332 17.80 17.24 -10.16
CA GLY A 332 18.44 15.96 -10.46
C GLY A 332 18.16 14.84 -9.44
N CYS A 333 17.25 15.07 -8.48
CA CYS A 333 16.85 14.08 -7.50
C CYS A 333 15.62 13.31 -7.96
N GLN A 334 15.64 11.98 -7.79
CA GLN A 334 14.46 11.14 -8.07
C GLN A 334 13.24 11.55 -7.23
N THR A 335 13.47 12.10 -6.02
CA THR A 335 12.41 12.60 -5.14
C THR A 335 11.75 13.89 -5.65
N TYR A 336 12.27 14.52 -6.71
CA TYR A 336 11.66 15.72 -7.30
C TYR A 336 10.26 15.43 -7.87
N GLY A 337 10.04 14.23 -8.42
CA GLY A 337 8.70 13.79 -8.81
C GLY A 337 7.71 13.78 -7.64
N ASN A 338 8.14 13.35 -6.45
CA ASN A 338 7.30 13.40 -5.24
C ASN A 338 6.92 14.84 -4.87
N TYR A 339 7.87 15.78 -4.98
CA TYR A 339 7.62 17.21 -4.78
C TYR A 339 6.57 17.74 -5.77
N LEU A 340 6.65 17.38 -7.05
CA LEU A 340 5.66 17.76 -8.06
C LEU A 340 4.29 17.13 -7.79
N SER A 341 4.23 15.86 -7.37
CA SER A 341 2.96 15.18 -7.09
C SER A 341 2.12 15.88 -6.02
N TYR A 342 2.78 16.49 -5.04
CA TYR A 342 2.12 17.27 -4.00
C TYR A 342 1.35 18.47 -4.57
N TYR A 343 1.95 19.23 -5.49
CA TYR A 343 1.26 20.38 -6.11
C TYR A 343 0.20 19.93 -7.11
N TRP A 344 0.47 18.83 -7.83
CA TRP A 344 -0.51 18.27 -8.76
C TRP A 344 -1.77 17.78 -8.03
N ALA A 345 -1.61 16.97 -6.98
CA ALA A 345 -2.71 16.39 -6.21
C ALA A 345 -3.49 17.44 -5.41
N ASN A 346 -2.83 18.50 -4.93
CA ASN A 346 -3.49 19.58 -4.20
C ASN A 346 -4.09 20.67 -5.10
N ASN A 347 -3.89 20.62 -6.43
CA ASN A 347 -4.51 21.58 -7.32
C ASN A 347 -6.05 21.37 -7.36
N ASN A 348 -6.81 22.47 -7.24
CA ASN A 348 -8.28 22.42 -7.22
C ASN A 348 -8.89 21.80 -8.48
N ILE A 349 -8.28 22.01 -9.66
CA ILE A 349 -8.74 21.43 -10.92
C ILE A 349 -8.50 19.91 -10.89
N THR A 350 -7.33 19.46 -10.40
CA THR A 350 -7.03 18.03 -10.25
C THR A 350 -8.01 17.37 -9.29
N ARG A 351 -8.24 17.97 -8.13
CA ARG A 351 -9.20 17.45 -7.13
C ARG A 351 -10.62 17.37 -7.68
N LYS A 352 -11.04 18.36 -8.48
CA LYS A 352 -12.33 18.32 -9.16
C LYS A 352 -12.39 17.21 -10.22
N ALA A 353 -11.33 17.05 -11.03
CA ALA A 353 -11.25 16.03 -12.07
C ALA A 353 -11.29 14.61 -11.48
N LEU A 354 -10.66 14.39 -10.33
CA LEU A 354 -10.66 13.12 -9.60
C LEU A 354 -11.93 12.88 -8.76
N GLY A 355 -12.88 13.81 -8.73
CA GLY A 355 -14.11 13.66 -7.93
C GLY A 355 -13.88 13.71 -6.41
N ILE A 356 -12.81 14.37 -5.94
CA ILE A 356 -12.50 14.46 -4.51
C ILE A 356 -13.62 15.20 -3.77
N LYS A 357 -14.21 14.55 -2.76
CA LYS A 357 -15.30 15.12 -1.95
C LYS A 357 -14.86 16.44 -1.31
N LYS A 358 -15.65 17.51 -1.46
CA LYS A 358 -15.33 18.80 -0.83
C LYS A 358 -15.37 18.66 0.69
N GLY A 359 -14.33 19.16 1.36
CA GLY A 359 -14.22 19.10 2.83
C GLY A 359 -13.83 17.74 3.40
N SER A 360 -13.58 16.71 2.57
CA SER A 360 -13.12 15.40 3.07
C SER A 360 -11.66 15.39 3.48
N LYS A 361 -10.83 16.15 2.77
CA LYS A 361 -9.38 16.25 3.00
C LYS A 361 -8.92 17.68 2.73
N ASP A 362 -8.34 18.35 3.71
CA ASP A 362 -7.80 19.71 3.49
C ASP A 362 -6.64 19.69 2.50
N GLU A 363 -5.66 18.83 2.76
CA GLU A 363 -4.40 18.76 2.04
C GLU A 363 -4.04 17.30 1.79
N TRP A 364 -3.74 16.97 0.53
CA TRP A 364 -3.16 15.69 0.16
C TRP A 364 -1.68 15.68 0.56
N MET A 365 -1.25 14.59 1.18
CA MET A 365 0.14 14.36 1.52
C MET A 365 0.56 12.99 0.99
N ARG A 366 1.82 12.91 0.53
CA ARG A 366 2.35 11.65 -0.01
C ARG A 366 2.42 10.58 1.05
N CYS A 367 2.94 10.89 2.23
CA CYS A 367 3.02 9.99 3.39
C CYS A 367 2.89 10.79 4.68
N HIS A 368 2.20 10.23 5.66
CA HIS A 368 2.18 10.74 7.03
C HIS A 368 3.47 10.33 7.75
N LYS A 369 3.78 11.02 8.87
CA LYS A 369 4.97 10.74 9.69
C LYS A 369 4.56 10.53 11.14
N ARG A 370 3.80 9.46 11.41
CA ARG A 370 3.31 9.10 12.75
C ARG A 370 2.51 10.22 13.44
N ASP A 371 1.93 11.12 12.66
CA ASP A 371 1.04 12.19 13.12
C ASP A 371 -0.40 11.71 13.36
N LEU A 372 -0.71 10.49 12.92
CA LEU A 372 -1.97 9.80 13.20
C LEU A 372 -1.67 8.45 13.90
N PRO A 373 -2.55 8.00 14.81
CA PRO A 373 -2.38 6.70 15.46
C PRO A 373 -2.35 5.57 14.43
N TYR A 374 -1.40 4.64 14.59
CA TYR A 374 -1.30 3.44 13.77
C TYR A 374 -0.70 2.29 14.58
N SER A 375 -1.45 1.20 14.74
CA SER A 375 -1.01 0.02 15.49
C SER A 375 -0.27 -0.98 14.60
N LEU A 376 0.92 -1.42 15.03
CA LEU A 376 1.71 -2.48 14.39
C LEU A 376 1.37 -3.83 15.02
N ASP A 377 0.18 -4.34 14.74
CA ASP A 377 -0.43 -5.50 15.39
C ASP A 377 -0.23 -6.84 14.65
N ILE A 378 0.39 -6.82 13.47
CA ILE A 378 0.91 -8.01 12.77
C ILE A 378 2.41 -8.15 13.07
N LYS A 379 2.72 -9.10 13.98
CA LYS A 379 4.10 -9.41 14.37
C LYS A 379 4.95 -9.98 13.21
N SER A 380 4.38 -10.92 12.45
CA SER A 380 5.09 -11.63 11.38
C SER A 380 4.11 -12.15 10.33
N THR A 381 4.49 -12.02 9.05
CA THR A 381 3.69 -12.54 7.93
C THR A 381 4.18 -13.81 7.27
N ILE A 382 5.31 -14.36 7.70
CA ILE A 382 5.83 -15.64 7.18
C ILE A 382 4.77 -16.75 7.27
N LYS A 383 4.02 -16.80 8.37
CA LYS A 383 2.92 -17.78 8.55
C LYS A 383 1.79 -17.61 7.53
N TYR A 384 1.44 -16.38 7.14
CA TYR A 384 0.39 -16.11 6.15
C TYR A 384 0.87 -16.50 4.75
N HIS A 385 2.14 -16.22 4.42
CA HIS A 385 2.76 -16.71 3.18
C HIS A 385 2.71 -18.24 3.08
N ARG A 386 3.07 -18.95 4.17
CA ARG A 386 3.00 -20.41 4.25
C ARG A 386 1.58 -20.93 4.07
N ASN A 387 0.61 -20.36 4.78
CA ASN A 387 -0.79 -20.79 4.70
C ASN A 387 -1.36 -20.65 3.30
N MET A 388 -1.11 -19.51 2.64
CA MET A 388 -1.65 -19.23 1.32
C MET A 388 -1.04 -20.14 0.24
N THR A 389 0.27 -20.34 0.27
CA THR A 389 0.96 -21.23 -0.68
C THR A 389 0.53 -22.68 -0.51
N LEU A 390 0.39 -23.18 0.73
CA LEU A 390 -0.13 -24.53 1.01
C LEU A 390 -1.58 -24.74 0.57
N LYS A 391 -2.39 -23.67 0.50
CA LYS A 391 -3.73 -23.71 -0.09
C LYS A 391 -3.72 -23.70 -1.63
N GLY A 392 -2.55 -23.63 -2.26
CA GLY A 392 -2.37 -23.66 -3.71
C GLY A 392 -2.38 -22.30 -4.40
N TYR A 393 -2.51 -21.19 -3.66
CA TYR A 393 -2.45 -19.85 -4.25
C TYR A 393 -1.03 -19.51 -4.72
N ARG A 394 -0.94 -18.84 -5.87
CA ARG A 394 0.34 -18.37 -6.42
C ARG A 394 0.91 -17.24 -5.57
N ALA A 395 2.22 -17.26 -5.35
CA ALA A 395 2.94 -16.22 -4.65
C ALA A 395 4.16 -15.79 -5.47
N LEU A 396 4.20 -14.52 -5.86
CA LEU A 396 5.40 -13.89 -6.42
C LEU A 396 6.00 -12.94 -5.38
N VAL A 397 7.18 -13.27 -4.91
CA VAL A 397 7.98 -12.40 -4.04
C VAL A 397 9.11 -11.84 -4.89
N TYR A 398 9.29 -10.53 -4.90
CA TYR A 398 10.40 -9.95 -5.64
C TYR A 398 11.08 -8.83 -4.87
N SER A 399 12.35 -8.59 -5.14
CA SER A 399 13.10 -7.49 -4.53
C SER A 399 14.01 -6.82 -5.55
N GLY A 400 14.00 -5.49 -5.60
CA GLY A 400 15.08 -4.73 -6.24
C GLY A 400 16.39 -5.03 -5.50
N ASP A 401 17.42 -5.41 -6.25
CA ASP A 401 18.71 -5.80 -5.68
C ASP A 401 19.53 -4.62 -5.13
N HIS A 402 19.14 -3.38 -5.46
CA HIS A 402 19.76 -2.15 -4.96
C HIS A 402 19.00 -1.47 -3.80
N ASP A 403 17.95 -2.09 -3.25
CA ASP A 403 17.23 -1.55 -2.08
C ASP A 403 18.00 -1.82 -0.78
N ALA A 404 18.43 -0.76 -0.08
CA ALA A 404 19.08 -0.87 1.22
C ALA A 404 18.10 -0.75 2.40
N ILE A 405 16.82 -0.47 2.17
CA ILE A 405 15.80 -0.43 3.23
C ILE A 405 15.40 -1.84 3.62
N ILE A 406 15.02 -2.66 2.63
CA ILE A 406 14.65 -4.07 2.79
C ILE A 406 15.44 -4.88 1.75
N PRO A 407 16.71 -5.20 2.06
CA PRO A 407 17.57 -5.92 1.12
C PRO A 407 17.01 -7.27 0.70
N PHE A 408 17.26 -7.64 -0.55
CA PHE A 408 16.85 -8.94 -1.10
C PHE A 408 17.38 -10.12 -0.27
N LEU A 409 18.52 -9.98 0.43
CA LEU A 409 19.07 -10.98 1.34
C LEU A 409 18.09 -11.36 2.46
N GLY A 410 17.41 -10.37 3.06
CA GLY A 410 16.38 -10.62 4.07
C GLY A 410 15.18 -11.33 3.45
N THR A 411 14.75 -10.89 2.27
CA THR A 411 13.66 -11.52 1.52
C THR A 411 13.94 -12.99 1.21
N GLN A 412 15.12 -13.28 0.68
CA GLN A 412 15.58 -14.63 0.35
C GLN A 412 15.68 -15.51 1.60
N SER A 413 16.13 -14.94 2.73
CA SER A 413 16.24 -15.65 4.00
C SER A 413 14.87 -16.12 4.54
N TRP A 414 13.86 -15.25 4.58
CA TRP A 414 12.54 -15.68 5.05
C TRP A 414 11.84 -16.60 4.05
N VAL A 415 12.01 -16.39 2.73
CA VAL A 415 11.48 -17.31 1.71
C VAL A 415 12.06 -18.71 1.91
N ARG A 416 13.38 -18.81 2.12
CA ARG A 416 14.06 -20.08 2.42
C ARG A 416 13.55 -20.71 3.73
N SER A 417 13.18 -19.90 4.72
CA SER A 417 12.66 -20.41 6.01
C SER A 417 11.33 -21.17 5.87
N LEU A 418 10.59 -21.01 4.76
CA LEU A 418 9.41 -21.81 4.45
C LEU A 418 9.74 -23.28 4.20
N ASN A 419 11.00 -23.59 3.86
CA ASN A 419 11.51 -24.95 3.67
C ASN A 419 10.74 -25.75 2.60
N PHE A 420 10.41 -25.10 1.50
CA PHE A 420 9.83 -25.75 0.33
C PHE A 420 10.94 -26.29 -0.59
N PRO A 421 10.77 -27.48 -1.20
CA PRO A 421 11.68 -27.96 -2.23
C PRO A 421 11.75 -27.02 -3.44
N ILE A 422 12.96 -26.89 -4.01
CA ILE A 422 13.21 -26.14 -5.24
C ILE A 422 12.72 -26.97 -6.43
N VAL A 423 12.00 -26.33 -7.36
CA VAL A 423 11.51 -26.95 -8.60
C VAL A 423 12.13 -26.35 -9.86
N ASP A 424 12.66 -25.14 -9.76
CA ASP A 424 13.45 -24.47 -10.81
C ASP A 424 14.60 -23.73 -10.12
N GLU A 425 15.84 -24.09 -10.47
CA GLU A 425 17.05 -23.58 -9.80
C GLU A 425 17.28 -22.09 -10.07
N TRP A 426 18.15 -21.47 -9.27
CA TRP A 426 18.49 -20.06 -9.40
C TRP A 426 19.08 -19.77 -10.79
N ARG A 427 18.38 -18.95 -11.57
CA ARG A 427 18.75 -18.63 -12.95
C ARG A 427 18.39 -17.20 -13.31
N ALA A 428 19.07 -16.66 -14.32
CA ALA A 428 18.72 -15.36 -14.86
C ALA A 428 17.35 -15.41 -15.55
N TRP A 429 16.58 -14.33 -15.43
CA TRP A 429 15.44 -14.05 -16.30
C TRP A 429 15.79 -12.87 -17.20
N HIS A 430 15.24 -12.87 -18.41
CA HIS A 430 15.69 -11.96 -19.46
C HIS A 430 14.56 -11.06 -19.94
N LEU A 431 14.89 -9.82 -20.25
CA LEU A 431 14.03 -8.85 -20.92
C LEU A 431 14.84 -8.18 -22.03
N ASP A 432 14.27 -8.06 -23.23
CA ASP A 432 14.93 -7.45 -24.40
C ASP A 432 16.34 -8.03 -24.70
N GLY A 433 16.54 -9.31 -24.38
CA GLY A 433 17.82 -10.01 -24.59
C GLY A 433 18.90 -9.72 -23.53
N GLN A 434 18.58 -8.99 -22.46
CA GLN A 434 19.47 -8.74 -21.32
C GLN A 434 18.97 -9.42 -20.05
N SER A 435 19.89 -9.75 -19.15
CA SER A 435 19.51 -10.22 -17.81
C SER A 435 18.79 -9.09 -17.07
N ALA A 436 17.58 -9.36 -16.64
CA ALA A 436 16.72 -8.43 -15.91
C ALA A 436 16.78 -8.66 -14.37
N GLY A 437 17.46 -9.74 -13.98
CA GLY A 437 17.61 -10.20 -12.61
C GLY A 437 17.66 -11.72 -12.57
N PHE A 438 17.40 -12.30 -11.40
CA PHE A 438 17.46 -13.75 -11.21
C PHE A 438 16.20 -14.26 -10.51
N THR A 439 15.87 -15.52 -10.72
CA THR A 439 14.65 -16.13 -10.19
C THR A 439 14.89 -17.57 -9.75
N ILE A 440 14.08 -18.02 -8.79
CA ILE A 440 14.02 -19.39 -8.27
C ILE A 440 12.57 -19.74 -7.96
N ALA A 441 12.16 -20.94 -8.35
CA ALA A 441 10.83 -21.45 -8.06
C ALA A 441 10.88 -22.60 -7.06
N TYR A 442 9.91 -22.61 -6.17
CA TYR A 442 9.69 -23.64 -5.17
C TYR A 442 8.38 -24.37 -5.44
N THR A 443 8.19 -25.53 -4.81
CA THR A 443 6.86 -26.15 -4.70
C THR A 443 5.87 -25.19 -4.05
N ASN A 444 4.57 -25.53 -4.11
CA ASN A 444 3.48 -24.69 -3.59
C ASN A 444 3.36 -23.32 -4.29
N ASN A 445 3.69 -23.26 -5.59
CA ASN A 445 3.47 -22.10 -6.45
C ASN A 445 4.15 -20.81 -5.94
N LEU A 446 5.30 -20.93 -5.28
CA LEU A 446 6.08 -19.80 -4.78
C LEU A 446 7.28 -19.53 -5.69
N THR A 447 7.40 -18.28 -6.14
CA THR A 447 8.56 -17.79 -6.90
C THR A 447 9.20 -16.63 -6.16
N PHE A 448 10.53 -16.62 -6.08
CA PHE A 448 11.31 -15.48 -5.64
C PHE A 448 12.16 -14.94 -6.79
N ALA A 449 12.13 -13.63 -7.02
CA ALA A 449 12.94 -12.97 -8.03
C ALA A 449 13.69 -11.74 -7.51
N THR A 450 14.90 -11.52 -8.00
CA THR A 450 15.56 -10.21 -7.92
C THR A 450 15.33 -9.43 -9.21
N MET A 451 15.38 -8.11 -9.11
CA MET A 451 15.30 -7.19 -10.25
C MET A 451 16.53 -6.29 -10.26
N ASP A 452 17.21 -6.23 -11.41
CA ASP A 452 18.36 -5.37 -11.66
C ASP A 452 17.93 -3.92 -11.99
N LEU A 453 18.90 -3.02 -11.95
CA LEU A 453 18.84 -1.56 -12.02
C LEU A 453 17.89 -0.97 -13.05
N GLU A 454 17.86 -1.54 -14.26
CA GLU A 454 17.08 -0.98 -15.37
C GLU A 454 15.56 -1.15 -15.15
N LEU A 455 15.17 -2.06 -14.25
CA LEU A 455 13.78 -2.40 -13.92
C LEU A 455 13.38 -1.99 -12.50
N SER A 456 14.35 -1.77 -11.60
CA SER A 456 14.09 -1.19 -10.27
C SER A 456 13.58 0.27 -10.37
N LEU A 457 14.01 0.99 -11.41
CA LEU A 457 13.57 2.34 -11.80
C LEU A 457 12.11 2.39 -12.26
N ASP A 458 11.60 1.26 -12.77
CA ASP A 458 10.31 1.17 -13.42
C ASP A 458 9.79 -0.29 -13.35
N ARG A 459 9.24 -0.64 -12.17
CA ARG A 459 8.61 -1.95 -11.89
C ARG A 459 7.51 -2.31 -12.88
N SER A 460 7.06 -1.33 -13.66
CA SER A 460 6.13 -1.42 -14.77
C SER A 460 6.38 -2.62 -15.72
N ARG A 461 7.64 -3.01 -15.93
CA ARG A 461 8.00 -4.10 -16.85
C ARG A 461 7.94 -5.51 -16.24
N LEU A 462 7.65 -5.64 -14.95
CA LEU A 462 7.47 -6.94 -14.27
C LEU A 462 6.42 -7.87 -14.91
N PRO A 463 5.28 -7.42 -15.47
CA PRO A 463 4.26 -8.31 -16.01
C PRO A 463 4.65 -9.00 -17.32
N PHE A 464 5.81 -8.68 -17.90
CA PHE A 464 6.41 -9.41 -19.02
C PHE A 464 7.27 -10.60 -18.56
N LEU A 465 7.32 -10.87 -17.25
CA LEU A 465 7.81 -12.10 -16.62
C LEU A 465 6.70 -13.15 -16.63
#